data_AF-A0A661QPH2-F1
#
_entry.id   AF-A0A661QPH2-F1
#
_cell.length_a   1.000
_cell.length_b   1.000
_cell.length_c   1.000
_cell.angle_alpha   90.00
_cell.angle_beta   90.00
_cell.angle_gamma   90.00
#
_symmetry.space_group_name_H-M   'P 1'
#
loop_
_entity.id
_entity.type
_entity.pdbx_description
1 polymer ?
#
loop_
_entity_poly.entity_id
_entity_poly.type
_entity_poly.pdbx_seq_one_letter_code
_entity_poly.pdbx_strand_id
1 'polypeptide(L)'
;MDKFFNVKTTEEVLEIIRGFGPLDHESVSIERATGRVLAADLISPEDLPSFPRSSMDGYAVRAKDTFGATESLPALVEVKGEVLMGKRPTVKLGQGEAAKISTGGML
;
A
#
# COMPACT_ATOMS: atom_id res chain seq x y z
N MET A 1 24.68 21.46 -59.21
CA MET A 1 23.24 21.75 -59.06
C MET A 1 22.50 20.45 -59.28
N ASP A 2 21.83 19.80 -58.35
CA ASP A 2 21.72 19.92 -56.91
C ASP A 2 21.14 18.57 -56.51
N LYS A 3 21.78 17.82 -55.61
CA LYS A 3 21.02 16.81 -54.87
C LYS A 3 20.22 17.57 -53.83
N PHE A 4 19.17 18.26 -54.28
CA PHE A 4 18.19 18.85 -53.38
C PHE A 4 17.61 17.70 -52.55
N PHE A 5 17.62 17.87 -51.24
CA PHE A 5 16.94 16.94 -50.33
C PHE A 5 15.46 16.90 -50.73
N ASN A 6 14.93 15.70 -51.00
CA ASN A 6 13.49 15.50 -51.09
C ASN A 6 12.91 15.66 -49.68
N VAL A 7 12.50 16.88 -49.35
CA VAL A 7 11.91 17.22 -48.05
C VAL A 7 10.52 16.59 -47.94
N LYS A 8 10.19 16.11 -46.75
CA LYS A 8 8.86 15.62 -46.39
C LYS A 8 8.14 16.67 -45.55
N THR A 9 6.82 16.76 -45.69
CA THR A 9 6.03 17.60 -44.78
C THR A 9 6.02 17.00 -43.38
N THR A 10 5.65 17.80 -42.38
CA THR A 10 5.50 17.33 -41.00
C THR A 10 4.52 16.18 -40.91
N GLU A 11 3.41 16.24 -41.65
CA GLU A 11 2.37 15.22 -41.70
C GLU A 11 2.91 13.90 -42.25
N GLU A 12 3.66 13.95 -43.36
CA GLU A 12 4.29 12.76 -43.95
C GLU A 12 5.31 12.11 -42.99
N VAL A 13 6.05 12.91 -42.21
CA VAL A 13 7.00 12.41 -41.21
C VAL A 13 6.26 11.79 -40.03
N LEU A 14 5.19 12.41 -39.54
CA LEU A 14 4.37 11.84 -38.45
C LEU A 14 3.75 10.50 -38.87
N GLU A 15 3.31 10.37 -40.11
CA GLU A 15 2.73 9.13 -40.62
C GLU A 15 3.76 8.01 -40.74
N ILE A 16 5.00 8.34 -41.11
CA ILE A 16 6.12 7.38 -41.07
C ILE A 16 6.41 6.95 -39.62
N ILE A 17 6.46 7.90 -38.69
CA ILE A 17 6.77 7.62 -37.28
C ILE A 17 5.69 6.75 -36.64
N ARG A 18 4.41 6.97 -36.96
CA ARG A 18 3.29 6.13 -36.51
C ARG A 18 3.38 4.68 -36.98
N GLY A 19 4.15 4.41 -38.04
CA GLY A 19 4.44 3.06 -38.51
C GLY A 19 5.38 2.26 -37.60
N PHE A 20 6.08 2.90 -36.65
CA PHE A 20 6.93 2.20 -35.70
C PHE A 20 6.10 1.62 -34.55
N GLY A 21 6.10 0.29 -34.45
CA GLY A 21 5.55 -0.43 -33.30
C GLY A 21 6.45 -0.34 -32.07
N PRO A 22 5.92 -0.69 -30.88
CA PRO A 22 6.74 -0.85 -29.69
C PRO A 22 7.78 -1.96 -29.90
N LEU A 23 8.92 -1.82 -29.21
CA LEU A 23 9.93 -2.89 -29.12
C LEU A 23 9.42 -4.02 -28.22
N ASP A 24 10.11 -5.17 -28.29
CA ASP A 24 9.91 -6.26 -27.34
C ASP A 24 10.19 -5.82 -25.90
N HIS A 25 9.64 -6.56 -24.95
CA HIS A 25 9.83 -6.32 -23.52
C HIS A 25 10.91 -7.21 -22.94
N GLU A 26 11.47 -6.77 -21.81
CA GLU A 26 12.42 -7.55 -21.02
C GLU A 26 12.07 -7.42 -19.53
N SER A 27 12.46 -8.43 -18.75
CA SER A 27 12.43 -8.35 -17.29
C SER A 27 13.73 -7.71 -16.80
N VAL A 28 13.61 -6.67 -15.99
CA VAL A 28 14.74 -5.98 -15.36
C VAL A 28 14.59 -6.00 -13.85
N SER A 29 15.70 -5.87 -13.13
CA SER A 29 15.65 -5.68 -11.68
C SER A 29 15.09 -4.30 -11.33
N ILE A 30 14.52 -4.15 -10.13
CA ILE A 30 13.85 -2.92 -9.71
C ILE A 30 14.79 -1.72 -9.69
N GLU A 31 16.07 -1.94 -9.39
CA GLU A 31 17.12 -0.91 -9.35
C GLU A 31 17.43 -0.34 -10.73
N ARG A 32 17.09 -1.08 -11.80
CA ARG A 32 17.28 -0.68 -13.20
C ARG A 32 15.99 -0.27 -13.89
N ALA A 33 14.87 -0.25 -13.16
CA ALA A 33 13.55 0.04 -13.72
C ALA A 33 13.28 1.54 -13.92
N THR A 34 14.02 2.42 -13.24
CA THR A 34 13.82 3.88 -13.36
C THR A 34 13.99 4.35 -14.80
N GLY A 35 13.01 5.09 -15.31
CA GLY A 35 12.98 5.61 -16.69
C GLY A 35 12.51 4.60 -17.75
N ARG A 36 12.18 3.37 -17.36
CA ARG A 36 11.55 2.38 -18.25
C ARG A 36 10.03 2.60 -18.32
N VAL A 37 9.41 2.02 -19.35
CA VAL A 37 7.95 1.97 -19.51
C VAL A 37 7.48 0.55 -19.22
N LEU A 38 6.38 0.42 -18.46
CA LEU A 38 5.79 -0.89 -18.17
C LEU A 38 5.27 -1.52 -19.47
N ALA A 39 5.57 -2.81 -19.65
CA ALA A 39 5.10 -3.58 -20.79
C ALA A 39 3.65 -4.08 -20.62
N ALA A 40 3.17 -4.17 -19.37
CA ALA A 40 1.82 -4.59 -19.02
C ALA A 40 1.42 -4.00 -17.66
N ASP A 41 0.13 -4.08 -17.33
CA ASP A 41 -0.39 -3.65 -16.03
C ASP A 41 0.25 -4.44 -14.87
N LEU A 42 0.50 -3.76 -13.75
CA LEU A 42 1.00 -4.36 -12.51
C LEU A 42 -0.08 -4.30 -11.44
N ILE A 43 -0.49 -5.47 -10.94
CA ILE A 43 -1.50 -5.62 -9.90
C ILE A 43 -0.81 -6.14 -8.64
N SER A 44 -1.14 -5.57 -7.48
CA SER A 44 -0.61 -6.05 -6.19
C SER A 44 -1.07 -7.48 -5.94
N PRO A 45 -0.16 -8.42 -5.61
CA PRO A 45 -0.55 -9.78 -5.25
C PRO A 45 -1.09 -9.88 -3.81
N GLU A 46 -0.99 -8.81 -3.02
CA GLU A 46 -1.31 -8.79 -1.60
C GLU A 46 -1.96 -7.47 -1.15
N ASP A 47 -2.71 -7.55 -0.05
CA ASP A 47 -3.25 -6.39 0.63
C ASP A 47 -2.16 -5.65 1.41
N LEU A 48 -2.28 -4.32 1.46
CA LEU A 48 -1.41 -3.47 2.28
C LEU A 48 -2.26 -2.52 3.13
N PRO A 49 -2.25 -2.63 4.47
CA PRO A 49 -1.49 -3.60 5.27
C PRO A 49 -2.03 -5.03 5.16
N SER A 50 -1.16 -6.03 5.29
CA SER A 50 -1.53 -7.46 5.20
C SER A 50 -2.32 -7.98 6.41
N PHE A 51 -2.56 -7.13 7.41
CA PHE A 51 -3.37 -7.42 8.59
C PHE A 51 -3.94 -6.12 9.20
N PRO A 52 -5.04 -6.20 9.97
CA PRO A 52 -5.53 -5.08 10.74
C PRO A 52 -4.48 -4.61 11.75
N ARG A 53 -4.09 -3.34 11.65
CA ARG A 53 -3.07 -2.74 12.51
C ARG A 53 -3.58 -1.49 13.18
N SER A 54 -3.06 -1.18 14.36
CA SER A 54 -3.33 0.09 15.01
C SER A 54 -2.76 1.25 14.20
N SER A 55 -3.55 2.32 14.06
CA SER A 55 -3.10 3.60 13.51
C SER A 55 -2.53 4.55 14.56
N MET A 56 -2.68 4.20 15.85
CA MET A 56 -2.31 5.05 16.99
C MET A 56 -1.62 4.23 18.08
N ASP A 57 -0.97 4.92 19.01
CA ASP A 57 -0.61 4.34 20.30
C ASP A 57 -1.82 4.39 21.24
N GLY A 58 -2.09 3.29 21.97
CA GLY A 58 -3.24 3.23 22.86
C GLY A 58 -3.51 1.83 23.40
N TYR A 59 -4.79 1.46 23.43
CA TYR A 59 -5.25 0.17 23.91
C TYR A 59 -6.16 -0.51 22.88
N ALA A 60 -5.84 -1.74 22.51
CA ALA A 60 -6.74 -2.62 21.79
C ALA A 60 -7.84 -3.07 22.77
N VAL A 61 -9.09 -2.80 22.41
CA VAL A 61 -10.28 -3.16 23.18
C VAL A 61 -11.32 -3.76 22.24
N ARG A 62 -12.27 -4.50 22.81
CA ARG A 62 -13.49 -4.86 22.07
C ARG A 62 -14.44 -3.67 22.14
N ALA A 63 -14.79 -3.10 20.99
CA ALA A 63 -15.62 -1.89 20.93
C ALA A 63 -16.93 -1.99 21.73
N LYS A 64 -17.58 -3.15 21.74
CA LYS A 64 -18.82 -3.38 22.49
C LYS A 64 -18.66 -3.24 24.01
N ASP A 65 -17.46 -3.45 24.55
CA ASP A 65 -17.20 -3.36 25.98
C ASP A 65 -17.11 -1.90 26.45
N THR A 66 -17.05 -0.93 25.52
CA THR A 66 -17.11 0.50 25.81
C THR A 66 -18.49 1.12 25.52
N PHE A 67 -19.49 0.32 25.13
CA PHE A 67 -20.82 0.85 24.84
C PHE A 67 -21.51 1.32 26.12
N GLY A 68 -22.11 2.52 26.08
CA GLY A 68 -22.73 3.14 27.25
C GLY A 68 -21.75 3.83 28.22
N ALA A 69 -20.45 3.78 27.93
CA ALA A 69 -19.47 4.55 28.70
C ALA A 69 -19.73 6.05 28.55
N THR A 70 -19.73 6.76 29.67
CA THR A 70 -19.85 8.24 29.74
C THR A 70 -18.78 8.79 30.67
N GLU A 71 -18.64 10.12 30.74
CA GLU A 71 -17.71 10.75 31.69
C GLU A 71 -18.03 10.42 33.15
N SER A 72 -19.31 10.26 33.50
CA SER A 72 -19.76 9.91 34.85
C SER A 72 -19.80 8.39 35.10
N LEU A 73 -19.79 7.57 34.05
CA LEU A 73 -19.82 6.11 34.12
C LEU A 73 -18.80 5.52 33.12
N PRO A 74 -17.50 5.52 33.46
CA PRO A 74 -16.46 4.99 32.58
C PRO A 74 -16.54 3.46 32.49
N ALA A 75 -16.24 2.92 31.30
CA ALA A 75 -16.02 1.48 31.15
C ALA A 75 -14.66 1.10 31.74
N LEU A 76 -14.64 0.15 32.66
CA LEU A 76 -13.42 -0.40 33.23
C LEU A 76 -13.01 -1.65 32.45
N VAL A 77 -11.74 -1.68 32.05
CA VAL A 77 -11.12 -2.81 31.33
C VAL A 77 -9.81 -3.22 32.01
N GLU A 78 -9.52 -4.51 31.99
CA GLU A 78 -8.28 -5.07 32.54
C GLU A 78 -7.22 -5.21 31.45
N VAL A 79 -6.04 -4.62 31.66
CA VAL A 79 -4.92 -4.73 30.71
C VAL A 79 -4.21 -6.07 30.91
N LYS A 80 -4.33 -6.98 29.95
CA LYS A 80 -3.78 -8.35 29.99
C LYS A 80 -2.43 -8.51 29.30
N GLY A 81 -1.92 -7.47 28.65
CA GLY A 81 -0.59 -7.47 28.05
C GLY A 81 -0.37 -6.34 27.04
N GLU A 82 0.60 -6.53 26.16
CA GLU A 82 1.04 -5.54 25.18
C GLU A 82 1.28 -6.19 23.81
N VAL A 83 0.94 -5.47 22.75
CA VAL A 83 1.24 -5.83 21.36
C VAL A 83 2.18 -4.79 20.76
N LEU A 84 3.40 -5.23 20.46
CA LEU A 84 4.44 -4.41 19.84
C LEU A 84 4.35 -4.47 18.31
N MET A 85 4.81 -3.40 17.65
CA MET A 85 4.91 -3.35 16.19
C MET A 85 5.77 -4.50 15.64
N GLY A 86 5.29 -5.15 14.57
CA GLY A 86 5.99 -6.25 13.91
C GLY A 86 5.99 -7.57 14.69
N LYS A 87 5.30 -7.65 15.84
CA LYS A 87 5.11 -8.90 16.59
C LYS A 87 3.66 -9.37 16.45
N ARG A 88 3.49 -10.70 16.38
CA ARG A 88 2.16 -11.30 16.48
C ARG A 88 1.65 -11.16 17.93
N PRO A 89 0.36 -10.89 18.15
CA PRO A 89 -0.21 -10.82 19.48
C PRO A 89 -0.02 -12.16 20.21
N THR A 90 0.50 -12.12 21.43
CA THR A 90 0.56 -13.28 22.33
C THR A 90 -0.62 -13.32 23.30
N VAL A 91 -1.41 -12.25 23.33
CA VAL A 91 -2.61 -12.10 24.16
C VAL A 91 -3.85 -12.14 23.30
N LYS A 92 -4.90 -12.82 23.79
CA LYS A 92 -6.22 -12.84 23.17
C LYS A 92 -7.20 -12.19 24.13
N LEU A 93 -7.90 -11.16 23.67
CA LEU A 93 -8.78 -10.35 24.51
C LEU A 93 -10.18 -10.96 24.63
N GLY A 94 -10.59 -11.20 25.88
CA GLY A 94 -11.93 -11.54 26.32
C GLY A 94 -12.81 -10.31 26.56
N GLN A 95 -13.93 -10.51 27.27
CA GLN A 95 -14.83 -9.41 27.63
C GLN A 95 -14.23 -8.59 28.77
N GLY A 96 -14.24 -7.26 28.65
CA GLY A 96 -13.68 -6.36 29.66
C GLY A 96 -12.15 -6.38 29.71
N GLU A 97 -11.49 -6.89 28.67
CA GLU A 97 -10.04 -6.98 28.60
C GLU A 97 -9.47 -6.05 27.52
N ALA A 98 -8.26 -5.57 27.77
CA ALA A 98 -7.51 -4.71 26.87
C ALA A 98 -6.06 -5.19 26.73
N ALA A 99 -5.42 -4.82 25.62
CA ALA A 99 -3.97 -4.90 25.48
C ALA A 99 -3.43 -3.53 25.11
N LYS A 100 -2.33 -3.11 25.73
CA LYS A 100 -1.60 -1.92 25.27
C LYS A 100 -1.08 -2.19 23.86
N ILE A 101 -1.22 -1.24 22.95
CA ILE A 101 -0.83 -1.41 21.56
C ILE A 101 -0.15 -0.16 21.04
N SER A 102 0.97 -0.35 20.33
CA SER A 102 1.66 0.74 19.63
C SER A 102 1.16 0.87 18.19
N THR A 103 1.43 2.01 17.58
CA THR A 103 1.18 2.28 16.17
C THR A 103 1.82 1.17 15.33
N GLY A 104 1.00 0.48 14.55
CA GLY A 104 1.41 -0.67 13.75
C GLY A 104 1.46 -2.02 14.43
N GLY A 105 1.06 -2.09 15.70
CA GLY A 105 0.72 -3.35 16.34
C GLY A 105 -0.45 -4.03 15.62
N MET A 106 -0.40 -5.36 15.53
CA MET A 106 -1.46 -6.18 14.94
C MET A 106 -2.64 -6.29 15.91
N LEU A 107 -3.87 -6.18 15.40
CA LEU A 107 -5.11 -6.38 16.18
C LEU A 107 -5.56 -7.86 16.17
#